data_AF-A0A5M9WLT9-F1
#
_entry.id   AF-A0A5M9WLT9-F1
#
_cell.length_a   1.000
_cell.length_b   1.000
_cell.length_c   1.000
_cell.angle_alpha   90.00
_cell.angle_beta   90.00
_cell.angle_gamma   90.00
#
_symmetry.space_group_name_H-M   'P 1'
#
loop_
_entity.id
_entity.type
_entity.pdbx_description
1 polymer ?
#
loop_
_entity_poly.entity_id
_entity_poly.type
_entity_poly.pdbx_seq_one_letter_code
_entity_poly.pdbx_strand_id
1 'polypeptide(L)'
;MIEKALQVFPKSYVYRNEELILEPRNNVYFRLVDVETEIDFKCKMFAWVSRPIAKSLNKYWAPRVLKSFNTLMDTNFTKSDMYLIYDRLGNDVNRKLTIRFIESGYDMELLKR
;
A
#
# COMPACT_ATOMS: atom_id res chain seq x y z
N MET A 1 -7.02 -9.42 6.39
CA MET A 1 -6.09 -8.27 6.19
C MET A 1 -6.58 -6.97 6.81
N ILE A 2 -7.86 -6.62 6.65
CA ILE A 2 -8.41 -5.35 7.16
C ILE A 2 -8.15 -5.17 8.67
N GLU A 3 -8.48 -6.15 9.52
CA GLU A 3 -8.24 -6.06 10.97
C GLU A 3 -6.75 -5.81 11.32
N LYS A 4 -5.83 -6.51 10.64
CA LYS A 4 -4.38 -6.28 10.79
C LYS A 4 -4.01 -4.85 10.39
N ALA A 5 -4.57 -4.35 9.30
CA ALA A 5 -4.37 -2.96 8.88
C ALA A 5 -4.87 -1.98 9.96
N LEU A 6 -6.04 -2.25 10.57
CA LEU A 6 -6.60 -1.44 11.64
C LEU A 6 -5.73 -1.41 12.90
N GLN A 7 -5.01 -2.49 13.17
CA GLN A 7 -4.09 -2.58 14.31
C GLN A 7 -2.77 -1.83 14.07
N VAL A 8 -2.23 -1.89 12.85
CA VAL A 8 -0.89 -1.33 12.56
C VAL A 8 -0.92 0.12 12.09
N PHE A 9 -2.02 0.59 11.50
CA PHE A 9 -2.19 1.99 11.11
C PHE A 9 -2.92 2.77 12.22
N PRO A 10 -2.27 3.73 12.91
CA PRO A 10 -2.91 4.45 14.01
C PRO A 10 -4.11 5.27 13.54
N LYS A 11 -5.22 5.19 14.28
CA LYS A 11 -6.49 5.90 13.99
C LYS A 11 -7.12 5.53 12.65
N SER A 12 -6.71 4.43 12.04
CA SER A 12 -7.38 3.90 10.85
C SER A 12 -8.76 3.35 11.22
N TYR A 13 -9.66 3.36 10.25
CA TYR A 13 -11.02 2.86 10.42
C TYR A 13 -11.62 2.50 9.06
N VAL A 14 -12.70 1.73 9.08
CA VAL A 14 -13.51 1.45 7.90
C VAL A 14 -14.66 2.45 7.84
N TYR A 15 -14.78 3.18 6.73
CA TYR A 15 -15.90 4.09 6.49
C TYR A 15 -16.99 3.38 5.67
N ARG A 16 -18.21 3.35 6.22
CA ARG A 16 -19.42 2.76 5.59
C ARG A 16 -19.26 1.36 5.01
N ASN A 17 -18.32 0.56 5.51
CA ASN A 17 -17.94 -0.75 4.95
C ASN A 17 -17.45 -0.72 3.49
N GLU A 18 -17.11 0.45 2.96
CA GLU A 18 -16.71 0.63 1.55
C GLU A 18 -15.27 1.14 1.40
N GLU A 19 -14.74 1.84 2.39
CA GLU A 19 -13.40 2.44 2.32
C GLU A 19 -12.58 2.10 3.55
N LEU A 20 -11.33 1.70 3.34
CA LEU A 20 -10.36 1.57 4.41
C LEU A 20 -9.55 2.86 4.49
N ILE A 21 -9.81 3.65 5.53
CA ILE A 21 -9.06 4.87 5.82
C ILE A 21 -7.85 4.48 6.67
N LEU A 22 -6.65 4.55 6.09
CA LEU A 22 -5.39 4.16 6.73
C LEU A 22 -4.74 5.30 7.50
N GLU A 23 -4.76 6.52 6.94
CA GLU A 23 -4.25 7.72 7.61
C GLU A 23 -5.22 8.88 7.34
N PRO A 24 -6.10 9.23 8.31
CA PRO A 24 -7.18 10.19 8.07
C PRO A 24 -6.71 11.62 7.79
N ARG A 25 -5.59 12.07 8.37
CA ARG A 25 -5.18 13.48 8.29
C ARG A 25 -4.77 13.90 6.89
N ASN A 26 -4.09 13.02 6.16
CA ASN A 26 -3.64 13.26 4.79
C ASN A 26 -4.45 12.47 3.77
N ASN A 27 -5.61 11.93 4.19
CA ASN A 27 -6.53 11.18 3.34
C ASN A 27 -5.85 10.03 2.58
N VAL A 28 -5.13 9.17 3.32
CA VAL A 28 -4.57 7.92 2.77
C VAL A 28 -5.60 6.82 2.96
N TYR A 29 -6.21 6.37 1.87
CA TYR A 29 -7.27 5.37 1.89
C TYR A 29 -7.32 4.63 0.55
N PHE A 30 -8.12 3.56 0.52
CA PHE A 30 -8.62 3.00 -0.73
C PHE A 30 -9.98 2.36 -0.51
N ARG A 31 -10.74 2.21 -1.62
CA ARG A 31 -12.02 1.52 -1.63
C ARG A 31 -11.83 0.01 -1.55
N LEU A 32 -12.63 -0.63 -0.69
CA LEU A 32 -12.73 -2.08 -0.48
C LEU A 32 -13.56 -2.78 -1.57
N VAL A 33 -14.12 -2.02 -2.52
CA VAL A 33 -14.74 -2.59 -3.72
C VAL A 33 -13.74 -3.51 -4.43
N ASP A 34 -14.21 -4.69 -4.81
CA ASP A 34 -13.46 -5.76 -5.47
C ASP A 34 -12.28 -6.31 -4.63
N VAL A 35 -12.38 -6.26 -3.30
CA VAL A 35 -11.43 -6.90 -2.39
C VAL A 35 -12.07 -8.16 -1.80
N GLU A 36 -11.83 -9.30 -2.47
CA GLU A 36 -12.34 -10.61 -2.04
C GLU A 36 -11.26 -11.46 -1.38
N THR A 37 -10.01 -11.28 -1.82
CA THR A 37 -8.86 -12.07 -1.34
C THR A 37 -7.78 -11.22 -0.68
N GLU A 38 -6.85 -11.90 0.01
CA GLU A 38 -5.64 -11.25 0.51
C GLU A 38 -4.80 -10.64 -0.63
N ILE A 39 -4.75 -11.28 -1.80
CA ILE A 39 -4.02 -10.77 -2.97
C ILE A 39 -4.65 -9.47 -3.46
N ASP A 40 -5.99 -9.37 -3.54
CA ASP A 40 -6.67 -8.14 -3.94
C ASP A 40 -6.37 -7.00 -2.97
N PHE A 41 -6.41 -7.29 -1.68
CA PHE A 41 -6.05 -6.32 -0.64
C PHE A 41 -4.62 -5.81 -0.82
N LYS A 42 -3.64 -6.72 -0.98
CA LYS A 42 -2.24 -6.36 -1.21
C LYS A 42 -2.07 -5.57 -2.50
N CYS A 43 -2.78 -5.93 -3.58
CA CYS A 43 -2.78 -5.15 -4.82
C CYS A 43 -3.26 -3.71 -4.59
N LYS A 44 -4.36 -3.52 -3.84
CA LYS A 44 -4.84 -2.17 -3.48
C LYS A 44 -3.83 -1.40 -2.63
N MET A 45 -3.16 -2.05 -1.68
CA MET A 45 -2.09 -1.43 -0.89
C MET A 45 -0.99 -0.86 -1.81
N PHE A 46 -0.48 -1.67 -2.74
CA PHE A 46 0.55 -1.19 -3.68
C PHE A 46 0.02 -0.13 -4.66
N ALA A 47 -1.20 -0.27 -5.15
CA ALA A 47 -1.79 0.67 -6.10
C ALA A 47 -2.02 2.06 -5.49
N TRP A 48 -2.62 2.11 -4.29
CA TRP A 48 -3.19 3.35 -3.76
C TRP A 48 -2.36 3.98 -2.62
N VAL A 49 -1.56 3.18 -1.91
CA VAL A 49 -0.77 3.67 -0.75
C VAL A 49 0.67 4.01 -1.14
N SER A 50 1.19 3.45 -2.25
CA SER A 50 2.55 3.74 -2.73
C SER A 50 2.76 5.22 -3.08
N ARG A 51 1.80 5.85 -3.76
CA ARG A 51 1.88 7.26 -4.15
C ARG A 51 1.96 8.21 -2.94
N PRO A 52 1.06 8.11 -1.94
CA PRO A 52 1.19 8.89 -0.71
C PRO A 52 2.58 8.82 -0.11
N ILE A 53 3.13 7.62 0.06
CA ILE A 53 4.46 7.42 0.66
C ILE A 53 5.57 8.02 -0.21
N ALA A 54 5.54 7.76 -1.52
CA ALA A 54 6.60 8.17 -2.43
C ALA A 54 6.60 9.69 -2.69
N LYS A 55 5.44 10.27 -3.01
CA LYS A 55 5.36 11.62 -3.62
C LYS A 55 4.52 12.64 -2.85
N SER A 56 3.53 12.25 -2.04
CA SER A 56 2.53 13.21 -1.52
C SER A 56 2.71 13.58 -0.04
N LEU A 57 3.08 12.61 0.80
CA LEU A 57 3.24 12.85 2.23
C LEU A 57 4.52 13.62 2.53
N ASN A 58 4.44 14.54 3.49
CA ASN A 58 5.59 15.29 3.95
C ASN A 58 6.58 14.43 4.76
N LYS A 59 7.73 15.01 5.13
CA LYS A 59 8.79 14.33 5.90
C LYS A 59 8.34 13.78 7.26
N TYR A 60 7.23 14.28 7.81
CA TYR A 60 6.66 13.77 9.05
C TYR A 60 5.77 12.54 8.79
N TRP A 61 4.88 12.58 7.81
CA TRP A 61 3.89 11.51 7.60
C TRP A 61 4.40 10.35 6.76
N ALA A 62 5.21 10.61 5.72
CA ALA A 62 5.72 9.56 4.84
C ALA A 62 6.40 8.39 5.58
N PRO A 63 7.36 8.61 6.52
CA PRO A 63 7.99 7.50 7.23
C PRO A 63 7.05 6.74 8.18
N ARG A 64 6.01 7.40 8.72
CA ARG A 64 5.03 6.76 9.62
C ARG A 64 4.10 5.82 8.86
N VAL A 65 3.61 6.29 7.71
CA VAL A 65 2.76 5.47 6.82
C VAL A 65 3.59 4.33 6.22
N LEU A 66 4.84 4.59 5.81
CA LEU A 66 5.76 3.53 5.33
C LEU A 66 6.05 2.48 6.40
N LYS A 67 6.27 2.87 7.66
CA LYS A 67 6.48 1.91 8.75
C LYS A 67 5.28 0.97 8.89
N SER A 68 4.06 1.53 8.93
CA SER A 68 2.82 0.74 9.05
C SER A 68 2.59 -0.16 7.82
N PHE A 69 2.90 0.36 6.63
CA PHE A 69 2.88 -0.40 5.37
C PHE A 69 3.83 -1.60 5.44
N ASN A 70 5.09 -1.37 5.81
CA ASN A 70 6.11 -2.42 5.93
C ASN A 70 5.73 -3.47 6.99
N THR A 71 5.19 -3.05 8.13
CA THR A 71 4.69 -3.99 9.15
C THR A 71 3.52 -4.83 8.64
N LEU A 72 2.60 -4.25 7.86
CA LEU A 72 1.44 -4.98 7.34
C LEU A 72 1.82 -5.98 6.24
N MET A 73 2.77 -5.60 5.38
CA MET A 73 3.18 -6.38 4.22
C MET A 73 4.31 -7.35 4.52
N ASP A 74 4.89 -7.27 5.73
CA ASP A 74 6.08 -8.00 6.18
C ASP A 74 7.31 -7.70 5.31
N THR A 75 7.62 -6.41 5.15
CA THR A 75 8.68 -5.91 4.27
C THR A 75 9.56 -4.86 4.96
N ASN A 76 10.65 -4.47 4.31
CA ASN A 76 11.53 -3.38 4.74
C ASN A 76 11.82 -2.39 3.60
N PHE A 77 10.77 -1.96 2.87
CA PHE A 77 10.95 -1.00 1.79
C PHE A 77 11.44 0.34 2.33
N THR A 78 12.40 0.91 1.61
CA THR A 78 12.83 2.29 1.79
C THR A 78 11.92 3.24 1.02
N LYS A 79 12.07 4.55 1.29
CA LYS A 79 11.38 5.55 0.47
C LYS A 79 11.79 5.47 -1.02
N SER A 80 13.02 5.07 -1.31
CA SER A 80 13.51 4.88 -2.68
C SER A 80 12.75 3.76 -3.39
N ASP A 81 12.57 2.63 -2.72
CA ASP A 81 11.81 1.49 -3.25
C ASP A 81 10.37 1.88 -3.55
N MET A 82 9.76 2.69 -2.69
CA MET A 82 8.39 3.17 -2.90
C MET A 82 8.24 4.03 -4.15
N TYR A 83 9.28 4.74 -4.61
CA TYR A 83 9.23 5.43 -5.90
C TYR A 83 9.12 4.46 -7.07
N LEU A 84 9.90 3.37 -7.05
CA LEU A 84 9.87 2.35 -8.10
C LEU A 84 8.56 1.55 -8.06
N ILE A 85 8.11 1.16 -6.86
CA ILE A 85 6.81 0.51 -6.63
C ILE A 85 5.68 1.38 -7.16
N TYR A 86 5.66 2.68 -6.81
CA TYR A 86 4.64 3.59 -7.33
C TYR A 86 4.70 3.72 -8.85
N ASP A 87 5.89 3.86 -9.44
CA ASP A 87 6.06 3.99 -10.88
C ASP A 87 5.52 2.78 -11.65
N ARG A 88 5.72 1.57 -11.11
CA ARG A 88 5.42 0.32 -11.79
C ARG A 88 4.05 -0.28 -11.45
N LEU A 89 3.58 -0.07 -10.22
CA LEU A 89 2.39 -0.73 -9.65
C LEU A 89 1.31 0.26 -9.19
N GLY A 90 1.63 1.56 -9.10
CA GLY A 90 0.73 2.60 -8.66
C GLY A 90 -0.51 2.74 -9.55
N ASN A 91 -1.61 3.19 -8.97
CA ASN A 91 -2.92 3.32 -9.62
C ASN A 91 -3.37 2.06 -10.37
N ASP A 92 -2.89 0.89 -9.93
CA ASP A 92 -3.22 -0.41 -10.51
C ASP A 92 -2.89 -0.52 -12.02
N VAL A 93 -1.86 0.19 -12.47
CA VAL A 93 -1.48 0.28 -13.89
C VAL A 93 -1.17 -1.08 -14.53
N ASN A 94 -0.73 -2.06 -13.74
CA ASN A 94 -0.45 -3.42 -14.21
C ASN A 94 -0.71 -4.46 -13.10
N ARG A 95 -1.99 -4.83 -12.93
CA ARG A 95 -2.41 -5.82 -11.91
C ARG A 95 -1.64 -7.15 -12.01
N LYS A 96 -1.40 -7.66 -13.22
CA LYS A 96 -0.67 -8.93 -13.42
C LYS A 96 0.76 -8.85 -12.89
N LEU A 97 1.44 -7.71 -13.10
CA LEU A 97 2.77 -7.48 -12.54
C LEU A 97 2.71 -7.37 -11.01
N THR A 98 1.71 -6.67 -10.45
CA THR A 98 1.53 -6.55 -9.00
C THR A 98 1.33 -7.91 -8.34
N ILE A 99 0.52 -8.79 -8.93
CA ILE A 99 0.32 -10.16 -8.43
C ILE A 99 1.63 -10.94 -8.45
N ARG A 100 2.35 -10.95 -9.58
CA ARG A 100 3.66 -11.60 -9.68
C ARG A 100 4.67 -11.07 -8.66
N PHE A 101 4.66 -9.77 -8.41
CA PHE A 101 5.50 -9.14 -7.39
C PHE A 101 5.13 -9.59 -5.98
N ILE A 102 3.85 -9.75 -5.67
CA ILE A 102 3.41 -10.27 -4.36
C ILE A 102 3.80 -11.74 -4.21
N GLU A 103 3.54 -12.56 -5.22
CA GLU A 103 3.80 -14.00 -5.21
C GLU A 103 5.29 -14.35 -5.16
N SER A 104 6.15 -13.48 -5.71
CA SER A 104 7.61 -13.65 -5.62
C SER A 104 8.20 -13.31 -4.25
N GLY A 105 7.38 -12.89 -3.27
CA GLY A 105 7.88 -12.36 -2.01
C GLY A 105 8.47 -10.97 -2.14
N TYR A 106 7.92 -10.16 -3.05
CA TYR A 106 8.30 -8.76 -3.30
C TYR A 106 9.68 -8.56 -3.94
N ASP A 107 10.03 -9.42 -4.90
CA ASP A 107 11.26 -9.28 -5.68
C ASP A 107 11.30 -7.97 -6.49
N MET A 108 12.14 -7.03 -6.04
CA MET A 108 12.30 -5.72 -6.65
C MET A 108 12.92 -5.76 -8.05
N GLU A 109 13.60 -6.85 -8.44
CA GLU A 109 14.13 -7.00 -9.80
C GLU A 109 13.01 -7.03 -10.85
N LEU A 110 11.83 -7.57 -10.51
CA LEU A 110 10.65 -7.56 -11.38
C LEU A 110 10.16 -6.15 -11.75
N LEU A 111 10.51 -5.15 -10.93
CA LEU A 111 10.12 -3.75 -11.11
C LEU A 111 11.19 -2.92 -11.81
N LYS A 112 12.38 -3.47 -12.05
CA LYS A 112 13.42 -2.79 -12.84
C LYS A 112 13.09 -2.89 -14.34
N ARG A 113 13.74 -2.05 -15.14
CA ARG A 113 13.64 -2.05 -16.60
C ARG A 113 14.93 -2.55 -17.19
#